data_AF-A0A803KWX2-F1
#
_entry.id   AF-A0A803KWX2-F1
#
_cell.length_a   1.000
_cell.length_b   1.000
_cell.length_c   1.000
_cell.angle_alpha   90.00
_cell.angle_beta   90.00
_cell.angle_gamma   90.00
#
_symmetry.space_group_name_H-M   'P 1'
#
loop_
_entity.id
_entity.type
_entity.pdbx_description
1 polymer ?
#
loop_
_entity_poly.entity_id
_entity_poly.type
_entity_poly.pdbx_seq_one_letter_code
_entity_poly.pdbx_strand_id
1 'polypeptide(L)'
;MKHAAISAPRASKLTRYASASNASVDSTTESKKCFKGHGMLAPFTSGWQTTELGPLVIDKSEGCYVYDIDGNKYLDSLAGLWCNALGGNEARLVAAATAQLNKLPFYHSFWNKTTKVSLDLAEELLQTFTARKMAKAFFVNSGSEANDTQELMNFTLSFLTFDRYHGTTLVAASLSGLPPMHQQFDLPAPFTLHTDCPHYWRYHLPGETEEEFATRLADNLENLILKEGPETIAAFIAEPVIGAGGVIPPPATYFDKVQAVLKKYDILFIVDEVICAFGRLGEMFGSDKYNLKPDMVSMAKALSSAYIPIGAILISPEISEVIYSESNKLGSFFHGFTYSGHPVSCAVALESLKLYKERNIVERVRNLAPKFQDGMRIFADSPIIGEV
;
A
#
# COMPACT_ATOMS: atom_id res chain seq x y z
N MET A 1 -20.96 9.40 39.79
CA MET A 1 -21.35 10.80 39.51
C MET A 1 -20.11 11.67 39.36
N LYS A 2 -19.93 12.20 38.15
CA LYS A 2 -19.26 13.46 37.74
C LYS A 2 -18.59 13.23 36.39
N HIS A 3 -19.41 13.31 35.33
CA HIS A 3 -18.93 13.59 33.99
C HIS A 3 -18.57 15.08 33.92
N ALA A 4 -17.31 15.39 33.62
CA ALA A 4 -16.90 16.73 33.24
C ALA A 4 -17.02 16.83 31.73
N ALA A 5 -17.98 17.63 31.27
CA ALA A 5 -18.11 18.03 29.88
C ALA A 5 -16.97 19.01 29.54
N ILE A 6 -16.16 18.69 28.54
CA ILE A 6 -15.17 19.59 27.97
C ILE A 6 -15.82 20.24 26.75
N SER A 7 -16.12 21.53 26.84
CA SER A 7 -16.62 22.33 25.72
C SER A 7 -15.49 22.69 24.77
N ALA A 8 -15.58 22.26 23.51
CA ALA A 8 -14.71 22.73 22.44
C ALA A 8 -15.22 24.07 21.86
N PRO A 9 -14.34 25.00 21.44
CA PRO A 9 -14.75 26.29 20.91
C PRO A 9 -15.34 26.19 19.49
N ARG A 10 -16.38 26.98 19.25
CA ARG A 10 -17.08 27.12 17.95
C ARG A 10 -16.14 27.65 16.87
N ALA A 11 -15.80 26.82 15.88
CA ALA A 11 -15.25 27.28 14.62
C ALA A 11 -16.38 27.85 13.73
N SER A 12 -16.34 29.15 13.47
CA SER A 12 -17.30 29.86 12.63
C SER A 12 -16.85 29.91 11.16
N LYS A 13 -17.82 29.68 10.27
CA LYS A 13 -17.89 30.06 8.84
C LYS A 13 -16.92 29.36 7.87
N LEU A 14 -17.34 28.18 7.39
CA LEU A 14 -17.04 27.76 6.02
C LEU A 14 -18.27 27.99 5.13
N THR A 15 -18.03 28.71 4.04
CA THR A 15 -19.01 29.17 3.06
C THR A 15 -19.57 27.98 2.28
N ARG A 16 -20.88 27.74 2.38
CA ARG A 16 -21.58 26.67 1.65
C ARG A 16 -21.81 27.08 0.19
N TYR A 17 -21.24 26.34 -0.75
CA TYR A 17 -21.76 26.27 -2.12
C TYR A 17 -22.57 24.98 -2.27
N ALA A 18 -23.89 25.09 -2.14
CA ALA A 18 -24.82 24.07 -2.56
C ALA A 18 -25.82 24.75 -3.50
N SER A 19 -25.65 24.56 -4.82
CA SER A 19 -26.65 24.96 -5.81
C SER A 19 -27.80 23.95 -5.77
N ALA A 20 -28.90 24.29 -5.12
CA ALA A 20 -30.14 23.54 -5.19
C ALA A 20 -30.94 24.01 -6.40
N SER A 21 -31.05 23.17 -7.44
CA SER A 21 -32.03 23.34 -8.50
C SER A 21 -33.38 22.78 -8.06
N ASN A 22 -34.39 23.63 -7.96
CA ASN A 22 -35.77 23.21 -7.72
C ASN A 22 -36.34 22.53 -8.97
N ALA A 23 -36.61 21.23 -8.90
CA ALA A 23 -37.42 20.52 -9.87
C ALA A 23 -38.68 19.97 -9.17
N SER A 24 -39.82 20.19 -9.82
CA SER A 24 -41.18 19.85 -9.41
C SER A 24 -41.37 18.35 -9.18
N VAL A 25 -42.15 18.02 -8.15
CA VAL A 25 -42.47 16.67 -7.69
C VAL A 25 -43.42 15.99 -8.67
N ASP A 26 -42.93 14.95 -9.35
CA ASP A 26 -43.77 14.01 -10.10
C ASP A 26 -43.82 12.67 -9.34
N SER A 27 -45.03 12.19 -9.10
CA SER A 27 -45.36 11.20 -8.08
C SER A 27 -45.38 9.77 -8.63
N THR A 28 -44.21 9.23 -9.00
CA THR A 28 -43.95 7.77 -9.12
C THR A 28 -42.46 7.48 -9.00
N THR A 29 -41.88 7.72 -7.82
CA THR A 29 -40.49 7.32 -7.52
C THR A 29 -40.47 6.46 -6.28
N GLU A 30 -40.06 5.19 -6.44
CA GLU A 30 -39.53 4.41 -5.33
C GLU A 30 -38.55 5.29 -4.56
N SER A 31 -38.74 5.46 -3.25
CA SER A 31 -37.88 6.35 -2.47
C SER A 31 -36.44 5.89 -2.63
N LYS A 32 -35.59 6.69 -3.29
CA LYS A 32 -34.14 6.47 -3.33
C LYS A 32 -33.68 6.20 -1.91
N LYS A 33 -33.15 4.99 -1.64
CA LYS A 33 -32.68 4.62 -0.32
C LYS A 33 -31.59 5.61 0.11
N CYS A 34 -31.90 6.46 1.08
CA CYS A 34 -30.94 7.40 1.64
C CYS A 34 -30.12 6.68 2.73
N PHE A 35 -28.82 6.51 2.50
CA PHE A 35 -27.89 5.87 3.45
C PHE A 35 -27.25 6.86 4.43
N LYS A 36 -27.89 8.01 4.66
CA LYS A 36 -27.45 8.99 5.67
C LYS A 36 -27.55 8.38 7.06
N GLY A 37 -26.51 8.53 7.87
CA GLY A 37 -26.42 7.90 9.20
C GLY A 37 -26.20 6.38 9.13
N HIS A 38 -25.53 5.88 8.10
CA HIS A 38 -25.25 4.45 7.95
C HIS A 38 -24.46 3.87 9.13
N GLY A 39 -24.66 2.57 9.40
CA GLY A 39 -24.02 1.87 10.52
C GLY A 39 -22.53 1.55 10.35
N MET A 40 -21.92 1.86 9.19
CA MET A 40 -20.48 1.62 8.96
C MET A 40 -19.63 2.68 9.64
N LEU A 41 -18.60 2.24 10.38
CA LEU A 41 -17.46 3.09 10.75
C LEU A 41 -16.60 3.27 9.50
N ALA A 42 -16.90 4.32 8.73
CA ALA A 42 -16.22 4.56 7.46
C ALA A 42 -14.73 4.92 7.69
N PRO A 43 -13.80 4.25 7.02
CA PRO A 43 -12.37 4.49 7.19
C PRO A 43 -12.03 5.92 6.76
N PHE A 44 -11.12 6.58 7.49
CA PHE A 44 -10.66 7.95 7.22
C PHE A 44 -11.80 8.97 7.01
N THR A 45 -12.96 8.76 7.64
CA THR A 45 -14.14 9.59 7.48
C THR A 45 -14.54 10.22 8.80
N SER A 46 -14.75 11.53 8.81
CA SER A 46 -15.22 12.23 10.02
C SER A 46 -16.66 11.85 10.34
N GLY A 47 -17.01 11.71 11.62
CA GLY A 47 -18.35 11.29 12.03
C GLY A 47 -19.48 12.22 11.54
N TRP A 48 -19.22 13.51 11.33
CA TRP A 48 -20.21 14.43 10.75
C TRP A 48 -20.50 14.10 9.27
N GLN A 49 -19.54 13.58 8.51
CA GLN A 49 -19.76 13.21 7.11
C GLN A 49 -20.72 12.03 6.99
N THR A 50 -20.61 11.05 7.90
CA THR A 50 -21.51 9.88 7.89
C THR A 50 -22.90 10.18 8.45
N THR A 51 -23.01 11.15 9.37
CA THR A 51 -24.28 11.50 10.04
C THR A 51 -25.06 12.62 9.35
N GLU A 52 -24.38 13.58 8.71
CA GLU A 52 -25.02 14.75 8.09
C GLU A 52 -25.17 14.64 6.57
N LEU A 53 -24.30 13.89 5.89
CA LEU A 53 -24.31 13.71 4.43
C LEU A 53 -24.80 12.31 4.05
N GLY A 54 -25.28 12.16 2.82
CA GLY A 54 -25.44 10.84 2.20
C GLY A 54 -24.12 10.41 1.57
N PRO A 55 -23.66 9.16 1.75
CA PRO A 55 -22.48 8.68 1.05
C PRO A 55 -22.74 8.58 -0.46
N LEU A 56 -21.69 8.75 -1.27
CA LEU A 56 -21.71 8.30 -2.66
C LEU A 56 -21.67 6.76 -2.66
N VAL A 57 -22.77 6.12 -3.02
CA VAL A 57 -22.88 4.66 -3.03
C VAL A 57 -22.59 4.12 -4.41
N ILE A 58 -21.43 3.48 -4.57
CA ILE A 58 -21.02 2.81 -5.80
C ILE A 58 -21.70 1.45 -5.89
N ASP A 59 -22.26 1.12 -7.06
CA ASP A 59 -23.03 -0.09 -7.32
C ASP A 59 -22.35 -1.01 -8.34
N LYS A 60 -21.89 -0.44 -9.46
CA LYS A 60 -21.34 -1.17 -10.60
C LYS A 60 -19.96 -0.64 -10.99
N SER A 61 -19.11 -1.50 -11.54
CA SER A 61 -17.87 -1.09 -12.22
C SER A 61 -17.74 -1.75 -13.60
N GLU A 62 -17.11 -1.05 -14.54
CA GLU A 62 -16.89 -1.52 -15.92
C GLU A 62 -15.62 -0.86 -16.47
N GLY A 63 -14.56 -1.65 -16.65
CA GLY A 63 -13.26 -1.12 -17.04
C GLY A 63 -12.75 -0.09 -16.02
N CYS A 64 -12.39 1.11 -16.48
CA CYS A 64 -11.95 2.21 -15.62
C CYS A 64 -13.09 3.09 -15.09
N TYR A 65 -14.36 2.68 -15.27
CA TYR A 65 -15.51 3.46 -14.81
C TYR A 65 -16.23 2.76 -13.67
N VAL A 66 -16.80 3.57 -12.77
CA VAL A 66 -17.74 3.14 -11.73
C VAL A 66 -19.06 3.88 -11.88
N TYR A 67 -20.13 3.27 -11.38
CA TYR A 67 -21.48 3.80 -11.44
C TYR A 67 -22.08 3.80 -10.04
N ASP A 68 -22.72 4.89 -9.64
CA ASP A 68 -23.47 4.93 -8.39
C ASP A 68 -24.85 4.29 -8.53
N ILE A 69 -25.56 4.13 -7.40
CA ILE A 69 -26.92 3.58 -7.35
C ILE A 69 -27.97 4.41 -8.12
N ASP A 70 -27.63 5.64 -8.50
CA ASP A 70 -28.47 6.52 -9.31
C ASP A 70 -28.13 6.42 -10.81
N GLY A 71 -27.15 5.59 -11.17
CA GLY A 71 -26.69 5.35 -12.53
C GLY A 71 -25.69 6.40 -13.05
N ASN A 72 -25.23 7.33 -12.22
CA ASN A 72 -24.22 8.31 -12.64
C ASN A 72 -22.88 7.61 -12.86
N LYS A 73 -22.22 7.94 -13.97
CA LYS A 73 -20.95 7.35 -14.39
C LYS A 73 -19.77 8.22 -13.98
N TYR A 74 -18.77 7.62 -13.35
CA TYR A 74 -17.54 8.29 -12.93
C TYR A 74 -16.32 7.58 -13.52
N LEU A 75 -15.35 8.36 -13.99
CA LEU A 75 -14.01 7.83 -14.25
C LEU A 75 -13.32 7.57 -12.91
N ASP A 76 -12.96 6.33 -12.65
CA ASP A 76 -12.20 5.96 -11.47
C ASP A 76 -10.71 6.19 -11.75
N SER A 77 -10.27 7.43 -11.52
CA SER A 77 -8.87 7.84 -11.72
C SER A 77 -7.93 7.33 -10.62
N LEU A 78 -8.45 6.69 -9.56
CA LEU A 78 -7.66 6.14 -8.45
C LEU A 78 -7.56 4.61 -8.49
N ALA A 79 -8.27 3.95 -9.42
CA ALA A 79 -8.40 2.50 -9.48
C ALA A 79 -8.85 1.93 -8.12
N GLY A 80 -9.96 2.46 -7.60
CA GLY A 80 -10.49 2.24 -6.26
C GLY A 80 -9.60 2.93 -5.24
N LEU A 81 -8.56 2.22 -4.80
CA LEU A 81 -7.52 2.74 -3.93
C LEU A 81 -6.16 2.16 -4.34
N TRP A 82 -5.71 2.56 -5.54
CA TRP A 82 -4.46 2.13 -6.17
C TRP A 82 -4.40 0.63 -6.50
N CYS A 83 -5.55 -0.05 -6.54
CA CYS A 83 -5.60 -1.51 -6.41
C CYS A 83 -6.35 -2.23 -7.54
N ASN A 84 -7.38 -1.63 -8.14
CA ASN A 84 -8.17 -2.23 -9.20
C ASN A 84 -7.51 -2.08 -10.58
N ALA A 85 -6.29 -2.61 -10.72
CA ALA A 85 -5.42 -2.40 -11.87
C ALA A 85 -5.96 -2.98 -13.20
N LEU A 86 -6.75 -4.05 -13.15
CA LEU A 86 -7.40 -4.66 -14.33
C LEU A 86 -8.78 -4.06 -14.63
N GLY A 87 -9.23 -3.11 -13.80
CA GLY A 87 -10.54 -2.49 -13.92
C GLY A 87 -11.68 -3.39 -13.45
N GLY A 88 -12.89 -2.82 -13.43
CA GLY A 88 -14.11 -3.52 -13.03
C GLY A 88 -14.63 -4.53 -14.05
N ASN A 89 -15.27 -5.58 -13.55
CA ASN A 89 -15.96 -6.63 -14.32
C ASN A 89 -15.04 -7.51 -15.21
N GLU A 90 -13.86 -7.87 -14.73
CA GLU A 90 -12.95 -8.83 -15.36
C GLU A 90 -13.44 -10.27 -15.17
N ALA A 91 -14.11 -10.80 -16.18
CA ALA A 91 -14.76 -12.12 -16.13
C ALA A 91 -13.80 -13.26 -15.79
N ARG A 92 -12.52 -13.19 -16.17
CA ARG A 92 -11.53 -14.24 -15.85
C ARG A 92 -11.22 -14.33 -14.36
N LEU A 93 -11.14 -13.20 -13.67
CA LEU A 93 -10.92 -13.18 -12.22
C LEU A 93 -12.13 -13.75 -11.46
N VAL A 94 -13.34 -13.38 -11.89
CA VAL A 94 -14.59 -13.94 -11.34
C VAL A 94 -14.64 -15.46 -11.57
N ALA A 95 -14.34 -15.92 -12.79
CA ALA A 95 -14.31 -17.34 -13.12
C ALA A 95 -13.28 -18.13 -12.29
N ALA A 96 -12.09 -17.56 -12.08
CA ALA A 96 -11.06 -18.17 -11.22
C ALA A 96 -11.55 -18.31 -9.76
N ALA A 97 -12.18 -17.26 -9.21
CA ALA A 97 -12.77 -17.31 -7.88
C ALA A 97 -13.86 -18.38 -7.77
N THR A 98 -14.83 -18.39 -8.70
CA THR A 98 -15.94 -19.34 -8.70
C THR A 98 -15.47 -20.78 -8.88
N ALA A 99 -14.51 -21.03 -9.77
CA ALA A 99 -13.95 -22.37 -9.97
C ALA A 99 -13.25 -22.88 -8.69
N GLN A 100 -12.49 -22.03 -8.02
CA GLN A 100 -11.82 -22.41 -6.77
C GLN A 100 -12.83 -22.60 -5.62
N LEU A 101 -13.87 -21.76 -5.52
CA LEU A 101 -14.96 -21.94 -4.55
C LEU A 101 -15.68 -23.28 -4.75
N ASN A 102 -16.00 -23.65 -5.99
CA ASN A 102 -16.66 -24.94 -6.28
C ASN A 102 -15.77 -26.14 -5.98
N LYS A 103 -14.44 -25.99 -6.07
CA LYS A 103 -13.48 -27.06 -5.83
C LYS A 103 -13.13 -27.22 -4.35
N LEU A 104 -12.73 -26.13 -3.71
CA LEU A 104 -12.36 -26.06 -2.30
C LEU A 104 -12.47 -24.60 -1.85
N PRO A 105 -13.57 -24.21 -1.17
CA PRO A 105 -13.74 -22.84 -0.69
C PRO A 105 -12.62 -22.42 0.26
N PHE A 106 -12.24 -23.29 1.18
CA PHE A 106 -11.23 -23.01 2.19
C PHE A 106 -10.64 -24.27 2.81
N TYR A 107 -9.33 -24.21 3.09
CA TYR A 107 -8.63 -25.03 4.08
C TYR A 107 -7.42 -24.24 4.56
N HIS A 108 -6.98 -24.45 5.80
CA HIS A 108 -5.93 -23.62 6.43
C HIS A 108 -4.52 -24.01 5.97
N SER A 109 -3.55 -23.10 6.16
CA SER A 109 -2.12 -23.33 5.85
C SER A 109 -1.23 -23.67 7.07
N PHE A 110 -1.82 -23.97 8.23
CA PHE A 110 -1.09 -24.30 9.47
C PHE A 110 -0.57 -25.74 9.52
N TRP A 111 0.51 -25.95 10.27
CA TRP A 111 1.09 -27.26 10.60
C TRP A 111 1.36 -28.13 9.37
N ASN A 112 2.10 -27.55 8.42
CA ASN A 112 2.51 -28.17 7.17
C ASN A 112 1.36 -28.75 6.33
N LYS A 113 0.20 -28.11 6.39
CA LYS A 113 -0.92 -28.33 5.47
C LYS A 113 -1.03 -27.11 4.58
N THR A 114 -1.38 -27.29 3.33
CA THR A 114 -1.61 -26.18 2.41
C THR A 114 -2.38 -26.68 1.19
N THR A 115 -2.67 -25.78 0.26
CA THR A 115 -3.32 -26.14 -1.00
C THR A 115 -2.36 -25.94 -2.17
N LYS A 116 -2.57 -26.72 -3.24
CA LYS A 116 -1.75 -26.61 -4.45
C LYS A 116 -1.73 -25.17 -5.00
N VAL A 117 -2.86 -24.48 -5.00
CA VAL A 117 -2.97 -23.12 -5.56
C VAL A 117 -2.17 -22.09 -4.75
N SER A 118 -2.04 -22.29 -3.43
CA SER A 118 -1.17 -21.45 -2.59
C SER A 118 0.31 -21.68 -2.91
N LEU A 119 0.71 -22.94 -3.15
CA LEU A 119 2.07 -23.28 -3.57
C LEU A 119 2.39 -22.74 -4.97
N ASP A 120 1.47 -22.90 -5.91
CA ASP A 120 1.60 -22.39 -7.28
C ASP A 120 1.78 -20.86 -7.28
N LEU A 121 1.03 -20.13 -6.43
CA LEU A 121 1.21 -18.68 -6.30
C LEU A 121 2.56 -18.31 -5.68
N ALA A 122 3.02 -19.06 -4.68
CA ALA A 122 4.32 -18.80 -4.05
C ALA A 122 5.45 -18.96 -5.09
N GLU A 123 5.41 -20.03 -5.89
CA GLU A 123 6.36 -20.25 -6.98
C GLU A 123 6.29 -19.14 -8.03
N GLU A 124 5.09 -18.79 -8.50
CA GLU A 124 4.90 -17.74 -9.50
C GLU A 124 5.44 -16.38 -9.03
N LEU A 125 5.21 -15.99 -7.77
CA LEU A 125 5.74 -14.75 -7.20
C LEU A 125 7.26 -14.76 -7.09
N LEU A 126 7.85 -15.87 -6.61
CA LEU A 126 9.31 -16.03 -6.51
C LEU A 126 10.00 -16.01 -7.88
N GLN A 127 9.35 -16.55 -8.93
CA GLN A 127 9.87 -16.50 -10.29
C GLN A 127 9.69 -15.11 -10.94
N THR A 128 8.59 -14.43 -10.64
CA THR A 128 8.26 -13.14 -11.25
C THR A 128 9.08 -12.00 -10.64
N PHE A 129 9.44 -12.06 -9.37
CA PHE A 129 10.29 -11.06 -8.71
C PHE A 129 11.78 -11.30 -9.01
N THR A 130 12.39 -10.39 -9.79
CA THR A 130 13.76 -10.57 -10.30
C THR A 130 14.80 -9.61 -9.75
N ALA A 131 14.39 -8.58 -9.00
CA ALA A 131 15.32 -7.55 -8.51
C ALA A 131 16.43 -8.12 -7.60
N ARG A 132 16.09 -9.14 -6.80
CA ARG A 132 16.99 -10.01 -6.03
C ARG A 132 16.36 -11.40 -5.90
N LYS A 133 17.19 -12.45 -5.80
CA LYS A 133 16.72 -13.81 -5.51
C LYS A 133 16.02 -13.86 -4.15
N MET A 134 14.76 -14.28 -4.14
CA MET A 134 13.97 -14.56 -2.94
C MET A 134 13.83 -16.08 -2.72
N ALA A 135 13.56 -16.49 -1.49
CA ALA A 135 13.50 -17.90 -1.10
C ALA A 135 12.09 -18.37 -0.68
N LYS A 136 11.32 -17.52 -0.01
CA LYS A 136 9.99 -17.87 0.52
C LYS A 136 8.98 -16.77 0.27
N ALA A 137 7.72 -17.18 0.15
CA ALA A 137 6.57 -16.29 0.18
C ALA A 137 5.73 -16.59 1.43
N PHE A 138 5.29 -15.57 2.14
CA PHE A 138 4.33 -15.66 3.23
C PHE A 138 3.07 -14.87 2.89
N PHE A 139 1.88 -15.44 3.10
CA PHE A 139 0.62 -14.84 2.65
C PHE A 139 -0.18 -14.22 3.80
N VAL A 140 -0.73 -13.04 3.51
CA VAL A 140 -1.58 -12.22 4.38
C VAL A 140 -2.78 -11.71 3.58
N ASN A 141 -3.63 -10.84 4.16
CA ASN A 141 -4.84 -10.35 3.51
C ASN A 141 -4.83 -8.84 3.21
N SER A 142 -3.81 -8.12 3.67
CA SER A 142 -3.66 -6.69 3.46
C SER A 142 -2.19 -6.25 3.45
N GLY A 143 -1.93 -5.03 2.96
CA GLY A 143 -0.59 -4.43 3.06
C GLY A 143 -0.17 -4.16 4.51
N SER A 144 -1.11 -3.75 5.37
CA SER A 144 -0.86 -3.57 6.81
C SER A 144 -0.40 -4.87 7.48
N GLU A 145 -1.08 -5.99 7.22
CA GLU A 145 -0.66 -7.31 7.73
C GLU A 145 0.71 -7.74 7.18
N ALA A 146 1.04 -7.35 5.94
CA ALA A 146 2.32 -7.65 5.33
C ALA A 146 3.44 -6.93 6.09
N ASN A 147 3.27 -5.63 6.33
CA ASN A 147 4.27 -4.81 7.04
C ASN A 147 4.37 -5.19 8.53
N ASP A 148 3.27 -5.46 9.23
CA ASP A 148 3.31 -6.00 10.60
C ASP A 148 4.04 -7.34 10.69
N THR A 149 3.89 -8.20 9.68
CA THR A 149 4.58 -9.51 9.68
C THR A 149 6.08 -9.35 9.49
N GLN A 150 6.54 -8.38 8.69
CA GLN A 150 7.97 -8.11 8.51
C GLN A 150 8.63 -7.64 9.81
N GLU A 151 7.91 -6.90 10.66
CA GLU A 151 8.33 -6.59 12.03
C GLU A 151 8.51 -7.86 12.87
N LEU A 152 7.50 -8.73 12.89
CA LEU A 152 7.54 -9.96 13.69
C LEU A 152 8.63 -10.94 13.24
N MET A 153 9.10 -10.82 12.00
CA MET A 153 10.22 -11.59 11.46
C MET A 153 11.60 -10.96 11.79
N ASN A 154 11.63 -9.77 12.40
CA ASN A 154 12.83 -9.07 12.84
C ASN A 154 12.93 -9.11 14.38
N PHE A 155 13.95 -9.82 14.87
CA PHE A 155 14.12 -10.08 16.29
C PHE A 155 14.55 -8.80 17.06
N THR A 156 13.61 -8.19 17.80
CA THR A 156 13.84 -7.30 18.98
C THR A 156 14.50 -5.92 18.79
N LEU A 157 14.76 -5.45 17.57
CA LEU A 157 15.46 -4.17 17.30
C LEU A 157 14.56 -3.13 16.59
N SER A 158 14.98 -1.87 16.58
CA SER A 158 14.20 -0.72 16.07
C SER A 158 14.15 -0.66 14.53
N PHE A 159 13.11 -0.01 13.99
CA PHE A 159 12.89 0.22 12.55
C PHE A 159 13.12 1.68 12.16
N LEU A 160 13.82 1.86 11.04
CA LEU A 160 13.92 3.14 10.35
C LEU A 160 12.91 3.19 9.19
N THR A 161 12.19 4.30 9.11
CA THR A 161 11.21 4.57 8.05
C THR A 161 11.25 6.05 7.67
N PHE A 162 10.61 6.43 6.58
CA PHE A 162 10.29 7.83 6.31
C PHE A 162 8.86 8.14 6.76
N ASP A 163 8.50 9.42 6.85
CA ASP A 163 7.21 9.87 7.37
C ASP A 163 5.98 9.52 6.47
N ARG A 164 5.80 8.30 5.97
CA ARG A 164 4.86 7.97 4.88
C ARG A 164 4.19 6.61 5.07
N TYR A 165 3.18 6.29 4.25
CA TYR A 165 2.17 5.28 4.59
C TYR A 165 2.63 3.83 4.42
N HIS A 166 2.51 3.03 5.48
CA HIS A 166 2.80 1.59 5.50
C HIS A 166 1.63 0.74 6.02
N GLY A 167 0.48 1.34 6.35
CA GLY A 167 -0.71 0.64 6.80
C GLY A 167 -1.26 1.18 8.12
N THR A 168 -2.30 0.54 8.64
CA THR A 168 -3.13 1.10 9.74
C THR A 168 -3.27 0.18 10.95
N THR A 169 -2.60 -0.97 10.98
CA THR A 169 -2.39 -1.77 12.19
C THR A 169 -1.42 -1.07 13.14
N LEU A 170 -1.28 -1.51 14.39
CA LEU A 170 -0.48 -0.77 15.39
C LEU A 170 0.98 -0.54 14.92
N VAL A 171 1.63 -1.59 14.42
CA VAL A 171 3.01 -1.51 13.92
C VAL A 171 3.03 -0.73 12.61
N ALA A 172 2.23 -1.10 11.62
CA ALA A 172 2.18 -0.38 10.33
C ALA A 172 1.81 1.11 10.47
N ALA A 173 0.98 1.48 11.43
CA ALA A 173 0.65 2.87 11.74
C ALA A 173 1.81 3.58 12.45
N SER A 174 2.61 2.88 13.26
CA SER A 174 3.87 3.42 13.79
C SER A 174 4.85 3.71 12.66
N LEU A 175 5.01 2.75 11.74
CA LEU A 175 5.82 2.93 10.53
C LEU A 175 5.28 4.09 9.66
N SER A 176 3.97 4.30 9.67
CA SER A 176 3.33 5.37 8.92
C SER A 176 3.56 6.76 9.53
N GLY A 177 4.43 7.61 9.02
CA GLY A 177 4.62 8.97 9.58
C GLY A 177 3.56 10.01 9.18
N LEU A 178 2.28 9.63 9.20
CA LEU A 178 1.17 10.55 8.99
C LEU A 178 0.60 10.98 10.35
N PRO A 179 0.75 12.26 10.77
CA PRO A 179 0.34 12.70 12.11
C PRO A 179 -1.11 12.37 12.50
N PRO A 180 -2.12 12.47 11.62
CA PRO A 180 -3.50 12.09 11.96
C PRO A 180 -3.67 10.61 12.34
N MET A 181 -2.75 9.73 11.94
CA MET A 181 -2.77 8.30 12.32
C MET A 181 -2.14 8.06 13.69
N HIS A 182 -1.37 9.03 14.22
CA HIS A 182 -0.69 8.91 15.51
C HIS A 182 -1.45 9.58 16.64
N GLN A 183 -2.11 10.70 16.33
CA GLN A 183 -2.84 11.51 17.30
C GLN A 183 -3.85 10.67 18.06
N GLN A 184 -3.73 10.65 19.39
CA GLN A 184 -4.62 9.94 20.32
C GLN A 184 -4.50 8.40 20.31
N PHE A 185 -3.46 7.83 19.69
CA PHE A 185 -3.23 6.39 19.61
C PHE A 185 -1.93 5.90 20.28
N ASP A 186 -1.23 6.77 21.01
CA ASP A 186 0.10 6.49 21.61
C ASP A 186 1.12 5.97 20.59
N LEU A 187 1.11 6.58 19.40
CA LEU A 187 1.98 6.27 18.27
C LEU A 187 2.88 7.47 17.92
N PRO A 188 4.02 7.24 17.24
CA PRO A 188 4.57 5.93 16.86
C PRO A 188 5.07 5.12 18.07
N ALA A 189 5.13 3.80 17.93
CA ALA A 189 5.68 2.93 18.98
C ALA A 189 7.18 3.24 19.20
N PRO A 190 7.73 3.02 20.42
CA PRO A 190 9.10 3.42 20.76
C PRO A 190 10.21 2.80 19.91
N PHE A 191 9.93 1.69 19.21
CA PHE A 191 10.86 1.00 18.33
C PHE A 191 10.81 1.51 16.88
N THR A 192 10.07 2.58 16.59
CA THR A 192 9.99 3.17 15.25
C THR A 192 10.63 4.56 15.22
N LEU A 193 11.49 4.77 14.24
CA LEU A 193 12.21 6.01 14.01
C LEU A 193 11.94 6.51 12.59
N HIS A 194 11.64 7.81 12.46
CA HIS A 194 11.41 8.45 11.17
C HIS A 194 12.60 9.31 10.77
N THR A 195 13.07 9.13 9.53
CA THR A 195 14.10 9.96 8.88
C THR A 195 13.47 10.84 7.79
N ASP A 196 14.28 11.66 7.13
CA ASP A 196 13.86 12.74 6.25
C ASP A 196 13.08 12.28 5.02
N CYS A 197 11.97 12.96 4.71
CA CYS A 197 11.21 12.64 3.50
C CYS A 197 11.97 12.99 2.20
N PRO A 198 12.08 12.05 1.24
CA PRO A 198 12.73 12.28 -0.05
C PRO A 198 11.85 13.04 -1.06
N HIS A 199 11.23 14.15 -0.64
CA HIS A 199 10.46 15.03 -1.52
C HIS A 199 11.29 16.25 -1.92
N TYR A 200 11.98 16.15 -3.06
CA TYR A 200 12.91 17.19 -3.54
C TYR A 200 12.25 18.57 -3.63
N TRP A 201 11.12 18.66 -4.32
CA TRP A 201 10.40 19.93 -4.48
C TRP A 201 10.11 20.64 -3.16
N ARG A 202 9.79 19.88 -2.10
CA ARG A 202 9.41 20.44 -0.81
C ARG A 202 10.58 20.74 0.12
N TYR A 203 11.66 19.96 0.06
CA TYR A 203 12.69 19.93 1.11
C TYR A 203 14.12 20.18 0.62
N HIS A 204 14.33 20.43 -0.67
CA HIS A 204 15.64 20.88 -1.16
C HIS A 204 16.00 22.26 -0.61
N LEU A 205 17.29 22.48 -0.38
CA LEU A 205 17.83 23.79 -0.03
C LEU A 205 17.99 24.65 -1.30
N PRO A 206 17.98 25.99 -1.18
CA PRO A 206 18.21 26.87 -2.34
C PRO A 206 19.52 26.54 -3.06
N GLY A 207 19.43 26.19 -4.35
CA GLY A 207 20.57 25.83 -5.19
C GLY A 207 21.04 24.38 -5.09
N GLU A 208 20.41 23.56 -4.25
CA GLU A 208 20.72 22.13 -4.09
C GLU A 208 20.16 21.33 -5.27
N THR A 209 21.01 20.56 -5.95
CA THR A 209 20.61 19.59 -6.98
C THR A 209 19.92 18.36 -6.36
N GLU A 210 19.23 17.56 -7.16
CA GLU A 210 18.62 16.31 -6.65
C GLU A 210 19.66 15.35 -6.06
N GLU A 211 20.85 15.27 -6.66
CA GLU A 211 21.94 14.41 -6.19
C GLU A 211 22.57 14.91 -4.88
N GLU A 212 22.71 16.22 -4.71
CA GLU A 212 23.14 16.83 -3.45
C GLU A 212 22.10 16.62 -2.36
N PHE A 213 20.82 16.81 -2.68
CA PHE A 213 19.71 16.52 -1.79
C PHE A 213 19.73 15.06 -1.35
N ALA A 214 19.84 14.12 -2.30
CA ALA A 214 19.95 12.69 -2.01
C ALA A 214 21.19 12.35 -1.15
N THR A 215 22.31 13.06 -1.33
CA THR A 215 23.50 12.93 -0.47
C THR A 215 23.19 13.35 0.95
N ARG A 216 22.60 14.53 1.14
CA ARG A 216 22.21 15.02 2.45
C ARG A 216 21.25 14.09 3.17
N LEU A 217 20.27 13.50 2.46
CA LEU A 217 19.35 12.54 3.06
C LEU A 217 20.06 11.26 3.50
N ALA A 218 21.01 10.75 2.72
CA ALA A 218 21.82 9.59 3.10
C ALA A 218 22.72 9.88 4.30
N ASP A 219 23.34 11.07 4.34
CA ASP A 219 24.15 11.52 5.49
C ASP A 219 23.28 11.66 6.74
N ASN A 220 22.07 12.20 6.62
CA ASN A 220 21.13 12.32 7.74
C ASN A 220 20.65 10.96 8.25
N LEU A 221 20.39 10.01 7.34
CA LEU A 221 20.10 8.61 7.69
C LEU A 221 21.28 7.97 8.45
N GLU A 222 22.50 8.12 7.95
CA GLU A 222 23.71 7.59 8.60
C GLU A 222 23.93 8.23 9.98
N ASN A 223 23.74 9.54 10.11
CA ASN A 223 23.84 10.24 11.39
C ASN A 223 22.79 9.74 12.39
N LEU A 224 21.57 9.45 11.95
CA LEU A 224 20.53 8.87 12.79
C LEU A 224 20.92 7.46 13.25
N ILE A 225 21.40 6.60 12.34
CA ILE A 225 21.89 5.26 12.66
C ILE A 225 23.00 5.32 13.71
N LEU A 226 23.98 6.22 13.53
CA LEU A 226 25.09 6.39 14.47
C LEU A 226 24.65 6.92 15.83
N LYS A 227 23.65 7.80 15.86
CA LYS A 227 23.10 8.37 17.09
C LYS A 227 22.37 7.32 17.94
N GLU A 228 21.58 6.46 17.30
CA GLU A 228 20.78 5.44 17.99
C GLU A 228 21.60 4.17 18.29
N GLY A 229 22.77 4.02 17.64
CA GLY A 229 23.62 2.83 17.72
C GLY A 229 23.24 1.85 16.60
N PRO A 230 24.13 1.53 15.64
CA PRO A 230 23.81 0.64 14.53
C PRO A 230 23.26 -0.73 14.95
N GLU A 231 23.74 -1.26 16.07
CA GLU A 231 23.31 -2.52 16.67
C GLU A 231 21.87 -2.50 17.20
N THR A 232 21.25 -1.31 17.32
CA THR A 232 19.87 -1.14 17.79
C THR A 232 18.87 -1.06 16.64
N ILE A 233 19.34 -1.04 15.39
CA ILE A 233 18.51 -0.90 14.19
C ILE A 233 18.47 -2.22 13.41
N ALA A 234 17.27 -2.80 13.24
CA ALA A 234 17.08 -4.03 12.47
C ALA A 234 16.94 -3.77 10.98
N ALA A 235 16.09 -2.81 10.61
CA ALA A 235 15.63 -2.67 9.25
C ALA A 235 15.29 -1.24 8.88
N PHE A 236 15.36 -0.98 7.58
CA PHE A 236 14.91 0.23 6.93
C PHE A 236 13.78 -0.13 5.94
N ILE A 237 12.62 0.53 6.03
CA ILE A 237 11.48 0.32 5.12
C ILE A 237 11.23 1.54 4.23
N ALA A 238 11.01 1.31 2.93
CA ALA A 238 10.57 2.36 2.00
C ALA A 238 9.67 1.83 0.87
N GLU A 239 8.78 2.69 0.40
CA GLU A 239 8.11 2.55 -0.90
C GLU A 239 9.08 2.97 -2.04
N PRO A 240 9.15 2.28 -3.18
CA PRO A 240 9.94 2.74 -4.34
C PRO A 240 9.49 4.11 -4.88
N VAL A 241 8.18 4.38 -4.82
CA VAL A 241 7.55 5.69 -5.01
C VAL A 241 6.53 5.83 -3.91
N ILE A 242 6.58 6.91 -3.14
CA ILE A 242 5.65 7.15 -2.04
C ILE A 242 4.26 7.37 -2.64
N GLY A 243 3.30 6.49 -2.36
CA GLY A 243 1.96 6.58 -2.94
C GLY A 243 1.05 7.54 -2.16
N ALA A 244 0.45 7.05 -1.07
CA ALA A 244 -0.55 7.80 -0.30
C ALA A 244 0.00 9.09 0.34
N GLY A 245 1.32 9.20 0.44
CA GLY A 245 2.01 10.40 0.91
C GLY A 245 2.13 11.54 -0.10
N GLY A 246 1.66 11.35 -1.34
CA GLY A 246 1.58 12.43 -2.34
C GLY A 246 2.11 12.09 -3.73
N VAL A 247 2.26 10.81 -4.09
CA VAL A 247 2.85 10.38 -5.38
C VAL A 247 4.24 11.00 -5.60
N ILE A 248 5.17 10.68 -4.70
CA ILE A 248 6.50 11.32 -4.65
C ILE A 248 7.56 10.33 -5.15
N PRO A 249 8.10 10.52 -6.36
CA PRO A 249 9.29 9.79 -6.82
C PRO A 249 10.51 10.14 -5.95
N PRO A 250 11.44 9.20 -5.73
CA PRO A 250 12.69 9.50 -5.06
C PRO A 250 13.56 10.42 -5.92
N PRO A 251 14.40 11.28 -5.31
CA PRO A 251 15.35 12.10 -6.05
C PRO A 251 16.41 11.22 -6.72
N ALA A 252 17.06 11.74 -7.76
CA ALA A 252 18.15 11.05 -8.44
C ALA A 252 19.20 10.50 -7.45
N THR A 253 19.68 9.27 -7.70
CA THR A 253 20.71 8.55 -6.90
C THR A 253 20.33 8.21 -5.46
N TYR A 254 19.13 8.53 -5.00
CA TYR A 254 18.71 8.34 -3.61
C TYR A 254 18.86 6.92 -3.10
N PHE A 255 18.24 5.95 -3.80
CA PHE A 255 18.27 4.56 -3.34
C PHE A 255 19.66 3.92 -3.48
N ASP A 256 20.51 4.39 -4.39
CA ASP A 256 21.90 3.93 -4.46
C ASP A 256 22.66 4.33 -3.18
N LYS A 257 22.47 5.58 -2.74
CA LYS A 257 23.10 6.12 -1.52
C LYS A 257 22.54 5.48 -0.25
N VAL A 258 21.20 5.36 -0.15
CA VAL A 258 20.54 4.70 0.99
C VAL A 258 21.01 3.25 1.12
N GLN A 259 20.97 2.46 0.04
CA GLN A 259 21.42 1.07 0.09
C GLN A 259 22.89 0.93 0.49
N ALA A 260 23.76 1.88 0.11
CA ALA A 260 25.15 1.89 0.54
C ALA A 260 25.28 2.11 2.06
N VAL A 261 24.48 3.01 2.64
CA VAL A 261 24.43 3.25 4.10
C VAL A 261 23.91 2.00 4.82
N LEU A 262 22.79 1.42 4.39
CA LEU A 262 22.21 0.23 5.04
C LEU A 262 23.19 -0.94 5.04
N LYS A 263 23.86 -1.17 3.91
CA LYS A 263 24.88 -2.22 3.77
C LYS A 263 26.09 -2.00 4.67
N LYS A 264 26.49 -0.75 4.92
CA LYS A 264 27.63 -0.42 5.80
C LYS A 264 27.38 -0.84 7.25
N TYR A 265 26.12 -0.83 7.69
CA TYR A 265 25.72 -1.09 9.06
C TYR A 265 24.96 -2.42 9.25
N ASP A 266 24.89 -3.26 8.22
CA ASP A 266 24.18 -4.55 8.23
C ASP A 266 22.67 -4.40 8.57
N ILE A 267 22.05 -3.33 8.07
CA ILE A 267 20.62 -3.05 8.26
C ILE A 267 19.82 -3.65 7.11
N LEU A 268 18.79 -4.43 7.43
CA LEU A 268 17.93 -5.07 6.43
C LEU A 268 17.15 -4.04 5.62
N PHE A 269 17.01 -4.26 4.32
CA PHE A 269 16.22 -3.39 3.46
C PHE A 269 14.86 -4.02 3.14
N ILE A 270 13.79 -3.37 3.59
CA ILE A 270 12.41 -3.73 3.30
C ILE A 270 11.87 -2.80 2.22
N VAL A 271 11.33 -3.38 1.15
CA VAL A 271 10.71 -2.60 0.08
C VAL A 271 9.19 -2.84 0.10
N ASP A 272 8.44 -1.76 0.33
CA ASP A 272 6.98 -1.75 0.33
C ASP A 272 6.46 -1.54 -1.10
N GLU A 273 6.11 -2.65 -1.75
CA GLU A 273 5.62 -2.70 -3.13
C GLU A 273 4.10 -2.81 -3.20
N VAL A 274 3.40 -2.52 -2.09
CA VAL A 274 1.94 -2.60 -2.02
C VAL A 274 1.28 -1.77 -3.14
N ILE A 275 1.84 -0.62 -3.51
CA ILE A 275 1.35 0.20 -4.65
C ILE A 275 2.15 -0.02 -5.93
N CYS A 276 3.47 -0.13 -5.81
CA CYS A 276 4.39 -0.02 -6.95
C CYS A 276 4.46 -1.29 -7.81
N ALA A 277 4.13 -2.45 -7.25
CA ALA A 277 4.17 -3.72 -7.96
C ALA A 277 3.13 -3.84 -9.08
N PHE A 278 3.34 -4.87 -9.89
CA PHE A 278 2.45 -5.35 -10.94
C PHE A 278 2.21 -4.34 -12.07
N GLY A 279 3.26 -3.62 -12.48
CA GLY A 279 3.24 -2.79 -13.68
C GLY A 279 2.99 -1.30 -13.46
N ARG A 280 2.64 -0.87 -12.23
CA ARG A 280 2.19 0.51 -11.94
C ARG A 280 3.14 1.58 -12.45
N LEU A 281 4.44 1.35 -12.31
CA LEU A 281 5.48 2.34 -12.63
C LEU A 281 6.08 2.19 -14.03
N GLY A 282 5.47 1.36 -14.88
CA GLY A 282 6.07 0.97 -16.17
C GLY A 282 7.18 -0.06 -16.03
N GLU A 283 7.25 -0.72 -14.87
CA GLU A 283 8.07 -1.90 -14.59
C GLU A 283 7.23 -2.89 -13.78
N MET A 284 7.59 -4.18 -13.78
CA MET A 284 6.84 -5.17 -13.02
C MET A 284 6.88 -4.84 -11.52
N PHE A 285 8.04 -4.43 -11.00
CA PHE A 285 8.20 -3.95 -9.62
C PHE A 285 8.91 -2.60 -9.61
N GLY A 286 8.62 -1.75 -8.62
CA GLY A 286 9.40 -0.54 -8.38
C GLY A 286 10.87 -0.85 -8.07
N SER A 287 11.14 -2.03 -7.51
CA SER A 287 12.47 -2.58 -7.27
C SER A 287 13.26 -2.75 -8.55
N ASP A 288 12.63 -3.13 -9.66
CA ASP A 288 13.29 -3.20 -10.97
C ASP A 288 13.60 -1.78 -11.47
N LYS A 289 12.65 -0.84 -11.31
CA LYS A 289 12.79 0.55 -11.77
C LYS A 289 13.94 1.30 -11.09
N TYR A 290 14.13 1.09 -9.80
CA TYR A 290 15.15 1.79 -9.00
C TYR A 290 16.31 0.87 -8.58
N ASN A 291 16.44 -0.31 -9.21
CA ASN A 291 17.50 -1.28 -8.94
C ASN A 291 17.68 -1.62 -7.45
N LEU A 292 16.57 -1.81 -6.74
CA LEU A 292 16.56 -2.12 -5.31
C LEU A 292 16.99 -3.57 -5.06
N LYS A 293 17.66 -3.81 -3.92
CA LYS A 293 18.12 -5.14 -3.47
C LYS A 293 17.53 -5.50 -2.10
N PRO A 294 16.19 -5.60 -1.98
CA PRO A 294 15.52 -5.84 -0.70
C PRO A 294 15.89 -7.18 -0.06
N ASP A 295 15.89 -7.26 1.26
CA ASP A 295 15.86 -8.50 2.04
C ASP A 295 14.44 -9.03 2.23
N MET A 296 13.45 -8.13 2.30
CA MET A 296 12.04 -8.49 2.31
C MET A 296 11.21 -7.52 1.44
N VAL A 297 10.09 -8.01 0.91
CA VAL A 297 9.22 -7.24 0.01
C VAL A 297 7.76 -7.45 0.36
N SER A 298 7.02 -6.38 0.63
CA SER A 298 5.57 -6.41 0.86
C SER A 298 4.78 -6.13 -0.41
N MET A 299 3.73 -6.93 -0.64
CA MET A 299 2.84 -6.81 -1.82
C MET A 299 1.39 -7.00 -1.40
N ALA A 300 0.46 -6.25 -2.01
CA ALA A 300 -0.99 -6.44 -1.86
C ALA A 300 -1.71 -5.79 -3.06
N LYS A 301 -2.87 -5.15 -2.84
CA LYS A 301 -3.61 -4.31 -3.81
C LYS A 301 -3.73 -4.95 -5.20
N ALA A 302 -2.87 -4.57 -6.15
CA ALA A 302 -2.89 -5.05 -7.52
C ALA A 302 -2.54 -6.53 -7.65
N LEU A 303 -2.04 -7.20 -6.60
CA LEU A 303 -1.80 -8.65 -6.59
C LEU A 303 -3.02 -9.47 -7.04
N SER A 304 -4.23 -9.07 -6.63
CA SER A 304 -5.51 -9.67 -7.07
C SER A 304 -6.38 -8.68 -7.87
N SER A 305 -5.82 -7.53 -8.27
CA SER A 305 -6.58 -6.38 -8.74
C SER A 305 -7.74 -5.97 -7.79
N ALA A 306 -7.57 -6.18 -6.48
CA ALA A 306 -8.59 -5.99 -5.45
C ALA A 306 -9.92 -6.74 -5.63
N TYR A 307 -9.97 -7.76 -6.49
CA TYR A 307 -11.17 -8.62 -6.63
C TYR A 307 -11.44 -9.44 -5.37
N ILE A 308 -10.39 -9.73 -4.61
CA ILE A 308 -10.46 -10.41 -3.32
C ILE A 308 -9.24 -10.01 -2.46
N PRO A 309 -9.38 -9.85 -1.14
CA PRO A 309 -8.24 -9.50 -0.28
C PRO A 309 -7.11 -10.54 -0.33
N ILE A 310 -5.90 -10.06 -0.55
CA ILE A 310 -4.65 -10.81 -0.46
C ILE A 310 -3.46 -9.85 -0.37
N GLY A 311 -2.46 -10.27 0.40
CA GLY A 311 -1.11 -9.73 0.37
C GLY A 311 -0.09 -10.86 0.49
N ALA A 312 1.16 -10.53 0.22
CA ALA A 312 2.28 -11.45 0.29
C ALA A 312 3.55 -10.73 0.71
N ILE A 313 4.45 -11.49 1.32
CA ILE A 313 5.80 -11.04 1.69
C ILE A 313 6.77 -11.99 1.01
N LEU A 314 7.73 -11.45 0.27
CA LEU A 314 8.88 -12.23 -0.19
C LEU A 314 10.03 -12.07 0.79
N ILE A 315 10.73 -13.16 1.05
CA ILE A 315 11.78 -13.24 2.06
C ILE A 315 13.05 -13.77 1.40
N SER A 316 14.18 -13.09 1.66
CA SER A 316 15.50 -13.47 1.16
C SER A 316 15.95 -14.86 1.67
N PRO A 317 16.89 -15.52 0.98
CA PRO A 317 17.49 -16.76 1.46
C PRO A 317 18.08 -16.64 2.87
N GLU A 318 18.73 -15.53 3.17
CA GLU A 318 19.41 -15.30 4.44
C GLU A 318 18.41 -15.27 5.61
N ILE A 319 17.33 -14.50 5.48
CA ILE A 319 16.28 -14.42 6.51
C ILE A 319 15.53 -15.75 6.61
N SER A 320 15.25 -16.41 5.47
CA SER A 320 14.58 -17.71 5.46
C SER A 320 15.38 -18.77 6.23
N GLU A 321 16.71 -18.76 6.15
CA GLU A 321 17.56 -19.69 6.88
C GLU A 321 17.50 -19.42 8.39
N VAL A 322 17.54 -18.15 8.82
CA VAL A 322 17.40 -17.78 10.23
C VAL A 322 16.05 -18.21 10.79
N ILE A 323 14.95 -17.94 10.08
CA ILE A 323 13.60 -18.38 10.49
C ILE A 323 13.58 -19.92 10.62
N TYR A 324 14.17 -20.63 9.67
CA TYR A 324 14.23 -22.09 9.69
C TYR A 324 15.03 -22.61 10.90
N SER A 325 16.22 -22.06 11.14
CA SER A 325 17.07 -22.49 12.26
C SER A 325 16.46 -22.18 13.62
N GLU A 326 15.87 -20.99 13.81
CA GLU A 326 15.27 -20.59 15.08
C GLU A 326 13.96 -21.32 15.35
N SER A 327 13.11 -21.51 14.34
CA SER A 327 11.87 -22.27 14.51
C SER A 327 12.13 -23.73 14.88
N ASN A 328 13.21 -24.36 14.39
CA ASN A 328 13.61 -25.70 14.81
C ASN A 328 14.02 -25.75 16.29
N LYS A 329 14.68 -24.70 16.80
CA LYS A 329 15.05 -24.59 18.23
C LYS A 329 13.82 -24.36 19.11
N LEU A 330 12.88 -23.55 18.66
CA LEU A 330 11.65 -23.21 19.40
C LEU A 330 10.51 -24.23 19.22
N GLY A 331 10.64 -25.16 18.27
CA GLY A 331 9.67 -26.21 17.95
C GLY A 331 8.61 -25.82 16.92
N SER A 332 8.42 -24.53 16.62
CA SER A 332 7.56 -24.04 15.54
C SER A 332 7.88 -22.59 15.20
N PHE A 333 7.49 -22.16 13.99
CA PHE A 333 7.28 -20.75 13.68
C PHE A 333 5.87 -20.36 14.14
N PHE A 334 5.76 -19.52 15.18
CA PHE A 334 4.49 -19.16 15.82
C PHE A 334 3.87 -17.88 15.22
N HIS A 335 3.73 -17.85 13.90
CA HIS A 335 3.07 -16.76 13.19
C HIS A 335 2.28 -17.29 12.00
N GLY A 336 1.14 -16.66 11.72
CA GLY A 336 0.19 -17.12 10.74
C GLY A 336 -1.20 -16.57 10.99
N PHE A 337 -1.93 -16.28 9.92
CA PHE A 337 -3.33 -15.86 10.00
C PHE A 337 -4.23 -17.01 9.55
N THR A 338 -5.46 -17.08 10.07
CA THR A 338 -6.45 -18.12 9.68
C THR A 338 -6.58 -18.24 8.16
N TYR A 339 -6.56 -17.11 7.45
CA TYR A 339 -6.71 -17.03 5.99
C TYR A 339 -5.38 -16.92 5.23
N SER A 340 -4.23 -17.13 5.88
CA SER A 340 -2.93 -17.18 5.18
C SER A 340 -2.96 -18.22 4.07
N GLY A 341 -2.80 -17.75 2.83
CA GLY A 341 -2.84 -18.58 1.63
C GLY A 341 -4.26 -19.04 1.26
N HIS A 342 -5.30 -18.25 1.55
CA HIS A 342 -6.68 -18.58 1.23
C HIS A 342 -6.83 -19.02 -0.24
N PRO A 343 -7.33 -20.23 -0.54
CA PRO A 343 -7.26 -20.81 -1.89
C PRO A 343 -7.89 -19.94 -2.97
N VAL A 344 -9.08 -19.38 -2.69
CA VAL A 344 -9.79 -18.48 -3.62
C VAL A 344 -8.98 -17.22 -3.90
N SER A 345 -8.41 -16.59 -2.88
CA SER A 345 -7.54 -15.44 -3.05
C SER A 345 -6.30 -15.75 -3.89
N CYS A 346 -5.67 -16.91 -3.63
CA CYS A 346 -4.51 -17.35 -4.41
C CYS A 346 -4.87 -17.62 -5.88
N ALA A 347 -6.04 -18.21 -6.16
CA ALA A 347 -6.50 -18.47 -7.52
C ALA A 347 -6.73 -17.17 -8.31
N VAL A 348 -7.35 -16.16 -7.69
CA VAL A 348 -7.59 -14.85 -8.31
C VAL A 348 -6.28 -14.11 -8.54
N ALA A 349 -5.35 -14.16 -7.57
CA ALA A 349 -4.03 -13.54 -7.72
C ALA A 349 -3.23 -14.18 -8.86
N LEU A 350 -3.17 -15.51 -8.94
CA LEU A 350 -2.53 -16.21 -10.06
C LEU A 350 -3.12 -15.81 -11.42
N GLU A 351 -4.45 -15.72 -11.51
CA GLU A 351 -5.10 -15.30 -12.74
C GLU A 351 -4.83 -13.83 -13.08
N SER A 352 -4.69 -12.96 -12.08
CA SER A 352 -4.28 -11.56 -12.25
C SER A 352 -2.86 -11.47 -12.83
N LEU A 353 -1.92 -12.25 -12.29
CA LEU A 353 -0.53 -12.30 -12.79
C LEU A 353 -0.46 -12.78 -14.24
N LYS A 354 -1.24 -13.80 -14.62
CA LYS A 354 -1.36 -14.23 -16.02
C LYS A 354 -1.89 -13.11 -16.91
N LEU A 355 -2.95 -12.43 -16.49
CA LEU A 355 -3.53 -11.31 -17.24
C LEU A 355 -2.53 -10.17 -17.44
N TYR A 356 -1.73 -9.83 -16.42
CA TYR A 356 -0.67 -8.82 -16.55
C TYR A 356 0.37 -9.20 -17.60
N LYS A 357 0.79 -10.48 -17.62
CA LYS A 357 1.73 -11.03 -18.61
C LYS A 357 1.12 -11.03 -20.02
N GLU A 358 -0.06 -11.62 -20.17
CA GLU A 358 -0.75 -11.75 -21.46
C GLU A 358 -1.11 -10.40 -22.10
N ARG A 359 -1.49 -9.41 -21.29
CA ARG A 359 -1.84 -8.05 -21.77
C ARG A 359 -0.65 -7.13 -21.87
N ASN A 360 0.54 -7.61 -21.53
CA ASN A 360 1.78 -6.84 -21.47
C ASN A 360 1.59 -5.49 -20.76
N ILE A 361 1.11 -5.55 -19.51
CA ILE A 361 0.67 -4.35 -18.78
C ILE A 361 1.80 -3.34 -18.58
N VAL A 362 3.04 -3.82 -18.42
CA VAL A 362 4.25 -3.01 -18.30
C VAL A 362 4.41 -2.13 -19.54
N GLU A 363 4.40 -2.73 -20.72
CA GLU A 363 4.53 -2.01 -21.99
C GLU A 363 3.37 -1.06 -22.23
N ARG A 364 2.15 -1.46 -21.85
CA ARG A 364 0.98 -0.57 -21.91
C ARG A 364 1.17 0.68 -21.04
N VAL A 365 1.67 0.52 -19.81
CA VAL A 365 1.92 1.66 -18.90
C VAL A 365 3.04 2.54 -19.44
N ARG A 366 4.15 1.97 -19.93
CA ARG A 366 5.25 2.74 -20.56
C ARG A 366 4.78 3.60 -21.73
N ASN A 367 3.83 3.10 -22.52
CA ASN A 367 3.26 3.84 -23.66
C ASN A 367 2.24 4.92 -23.26
N LEU A 368 1.56 4.77 -22.12
CA LEU A 368 0.53 5.70 -21.65
C LEU A 368 1.08 6.77 -20.71
N ALA A 369 2.07 6.45 -19.88
CA ALA A 369 2.58 7.35 -18.85
C ALA A 369 3.10 8.70 -19.41
N PRO A 370 3.87 8.75 -20.52
CA PRO A 370 4.30 10.03 -21.08
C PRO A 370 3.13 10.92 -21.51
N LYS A 371 2.10 10.32 -22.13
CA LYS A 371 0.89 11.06 -22.55
C LYS A 371 0.12 11.62 -21.37
N PHE A 372 0.03 10.85 -20.29
CA PHE A 372 -0.60 11.32 -19.05
C PHE A 372 0.21 12.47 -18.43
N GLN A 373 1.53 12.32 -18.33
CA GLN A 373 2.41 13.36 -17.78
C GLN A 373 2.36 14.65 -18.62
N ASP A 374 2.37 14.54 -19.95
CA ASP A 374 2.26 15.71 -20.84
C ASP A 374 0.92 16.42 -20.67
N GLY A 375 -0.18 15.67 -20.47
CA GLY A 375 -1.48 16.24 -20.14
C GLY A 375 -1.49 17.00 -18.82
N MET A 376 -0.78 16.50 -17.81
CA MET A 376 -0.65 17.18 -16.52
C MET A 376 0.24 18.44 -16.62
N ARG A 377 1.32 18.38 -17.40
CA ARG A 377 2.28 19.50 -17.58
C ARG A 377 1.64 20.76 -18.17
N ILE A 378 0.52 20.64 -18.88
CA ILE A 378 -0.26 21.79 -19.38
C ILE A 378 -0.68 22.72 -18.22
N PHE A 379 -0.81 22.19 -17.00
CA PHE A 379 -1.20 22.95 -15.83
C PHE A 379 -0.03 23.49 -14.99
N ALA A 380 1.23 23.28 -15.41
CA ALA A 380 2.42 23.64 -14.62
C ALA A 380 2.52 25.16 -14.33
N ASP A 381 2.02 26.01 -15.22
CA ASP A 381 2.04 27.47 -15.05
C ASP A 381 0.87 28.01 -14.17
N SER A 382 0.01 27.12 -13.68
CA SER A 382 -1.11 27.51 -12.83
C SER A 382 -0.63 28.02 -11.48
N PRO A 383 -1.12 29.18 -10.97
CA PRO A 383 -0.64 29.77 -9.71
C PRO A 383 -0.99 28.95 -8.46
N ILE A 384 -1.79 27.88 -8.60
CA ILE A 384 -2.17 26.97 -7.51
C ILE A 384 -1.45 25.62 -7.57
N ILE A 385 -0.64 25.37 -8.61
CA ILE A 385 0.12 24.12 -8.79
C ILE A 385 1.59 24.40 -8.50
N GLY A 386 2.15 23.63 -7.56
CA GLY A 386 3.55 23.77 -7.16
C GLY A 386 4.51 22.88 -7.95
N GLU A 387 4.10 21.63 -8.20
CA GLU A 387 4.86 20.58 -8.86
C GLU A 387 3.91 19.73 -9.71
N VAL A 388 4.41 19.20 -10.83
CA VAL A 388 3.68 18.32 -11.76
C VAL A 388 4.47 17.06 -12.09
#